data_AF-A0A820XIF7-F1
#
_entry.id   AF-A0A820XIF7-F1
#
_cell.length_a   1.000
_cell.length_b   1.000
_cell.length_c   1.000
_cell.angle_alpha   90.00
_cell.angle_beta   90.00
_cell.angle_gamma   90.00
#
_symmetry.space_group_name_H-M   'P 1'
#
loop_
_entity.id
_entity.type
_entity.pdbx_description
1 polymer ?
#
loop_
_entity_poly.entity_id
_entity_poly.type
_entity_poly.pdbx_seq_one_letter_code
_entity_poly.pdbx_strand_id
1 'polypeptide(L)'
;MKENFIDAYTSFNSTFLFSTIAESRFSVDTKVKLSLNSFLDSAVSYNNRILFIARQTTVTNGLISSLGTNYYLVSADDETQLITGRLYVVANTFKDGCSCSDDRQCPQSVVLFGNNGTSIQTIIPGMIFDCLLLDGVLVSSLECFYDSQCISLLQDTFMMDTKVKPLSALSRFLPNVTI
;
A
#
# COMPACT_ATOMS: atom_id res chain seq x y z
N MET A 1 13.08 15.36 -15.45
CA MET A 1 12.40 14.94 -16.69
C MET A 1 11.51 13.78 -16.30
N LYS A 2 10.19 13.98 -16.21
CA LYS A 2 9.22 12.94 -15.82
C LYS A 2 8.60 12.42 -17.10
N GLU A 3 8.90 11.18 -17.49
CA GLU A 3 8.02 10.44 -18.39
C GLU A 3 6.92 9.83 -17.52
N ASN A 4 5.66 10.16 -17.79
CA ASN A 4 4.54 9.44 -17.19
C ASN A 4 4.54 7.99 -17.69
N PHE A 5 3.86 7.08 -16.97
CA PHE A 5 3.66 5.70 -17.43
C PHE A 5 3.06 5.62 -18.85
N ILE A 6 2.17 6.56 -19.20
CA ILE A 6 1.60 6.68 -20.54
C ILE A 6 2.66 7.08 -21.58
N ASP A 7 3.61 7.95 -21.21
CA ASP A 7 4.72 8.37 -22.07
C ASP A 7 5.71 7.21 -22.28
N ALA A 8 5.98 6.43 -21.23
CA ALA A 8 6.80 5.23 -21.32
C ALA A 8 6.14 4.14 -22.18
N TYR A 9 4.83 3.95 -22.06
CA TYR A 9 4.05 3.03 -22.89
C TYR A 9 3.99 3.46 -24.37
N THR A 10 3.80 4.76 -24.65
CA THR A 10 3.80 5.29 -26.01
C THR A 10 5.20 5.29 -26.63
N SER A 11 6.26 5.50 -25.83
CA SER A 11 7.65 5.34 -26.23
C SER A 11 7.97 3.88 -26.59
N PHE A 12 7.50 2.91 -25.79
CA PHE A 12 7.61 1.48 -26.10
C PHE A 12 6.94 1.12 -27.44
N ASN A 13 5.80 1.74 -27.76
CA ASN A 13 5.01 1.41 -28.93
C ASN A 13 5.49 2.08 -30.24
N SER A 14 6.21 3.21 -30.19
CA SER A 14 6.40 4.05 -31.39
C SER A 14 7.77 3.99 -32.07
N THR A 15 8.85 3.55 -31.40
CA THR A 15 10.22 3.69 -31.97
C THR A 15 11.08 2.43 -31.98
N PHE A 16 10.80 1.43 -31.14
CA PHE A 16 11.69 0.25 -31.00
C PHE A 16 11.26 -0.99 -31.80
N LEU A 17 9.98 -1.10 -32.18
CA LEU A 17 9.40 -2.30 -32.78
C LEU A 17 9.13 -2.19 -34.28
N PHE A 18 9.13 -0.98 -34.82
CA PHE A 18 8.88 -0.74 -36.25
C PHE A 18 10.20 -0.42 -36.95
N SER A 19 10.70 -1.37 -37.72
CA SER A 19 11.86 -1.20 -38.60
C SER A 19 11.38 -1.01 -40.05
N THR A 20 12.02 -0.12 -40.78
CA THR A 20 11.80 0.07 -42.23
C THR A 20 12.47 -1.02 -43.07
N ILE A 21 13.23 -1.93 -42.42
CA ILE A 21 13.96 -3.03 -43.05
C ILE A 21 13.49 -4.35 -42.43
N ALA A 22 13.37 -5.39 -43.25
CA ALA A 22 13.05 -6.73 -42.77
C ALA A 22 14.18 -7.26 -41.85
N GLU A 23 13.88 -7.39 -40.57
CA GLU A 23 14.79 -7.97 -39.58
C GLU A 23 14.55 -9.47 -39.39
N SER A 24 15.57 -10.19 -38.94
CA SER A 24 15.40 -11.58 -38.54
C SER A 24 14.50 -11.66 -37.29
N ARG A 25 13.71 -12.73 -37.19
CA ARG A 25 12.88 -13.00 -36.01
C ARG A 25 13.70 -12.95 -34.70
N PHE A 26 14.92 -13.48 -34.72
CA PHE A 26 15.82 -13.46 -33.58
C PHE A 26 16.19 -12.03 -33.14
N SER A 27 16.44 -11.11 -34.08
CA SER A 27 16.72 -9.70 -33.79
C SER A 27 15.53 -9.04 -33.10
N VAL A 28 14.33 -9.23 -33.65
CA VAL A 28 13.09 -8.68 -33.10
C VAL A 28 12.82 -9.22 -31.69
N ASP A 29 12.90 -10.56 -31.51
CA ASP A 29 12.68 -11.19 -30.20
C ASP A 29 13.68 -10.68 -29.14
N THR A 30 14.94 -10.45 -29.54
CA THR A 30 15.97 -9.91 -28.65
C THR A 30 15.67 -8.47 -28.25
N LYS A 31 15.29 -7.62 -29.22
CA LYS A 31 14.91 -6.21 -28.95
C LYS A 31 13.70 -6.13 -28.02
N VAL A 32 12.65 -6.91 -28.27
CA VAL A 32 11.46 -6.97 -27.40
C VAL A 32 11.84 -7.34 -25.97
N LYS A 33 12.64 -8.39 -25.79
CA LYS A 33 13.07 -8.84 -24.45
C LYS A 33 13.91 -7.79 -23.72
N LEU A 34 14.88 -7.17 -24.41
CA LEU A 34 15.72 -6.15 -23.81
C LEU A 34 14.93 -4.90 -23.43
N SER A 35 14.05 -4.43 -24.31
CA SER A 35 13.18 -3.27 -24.03
C SER A 35 12.22 -3.57 -22.88
N LEU A 36 11.62 -4.76 -22.85
CA LEU A 36 10.73 -5.16 -21.76
C LEU A 36 11.49 -5.23 -20.42
N ASN A 37 12.65 -5.87 -20.38
CA ASN A 37 13.46 -5.98 -19.17
C ASN A 37 13.90 -4.59 -18.68
N SER A 38 14.40 -3.73 -19.59
CA SER A 38 14.78 -2.36 -19.25
C SER A 38 13.61 -1.54 -18.72
N PHE A 39 12.42 -1.72 -19.28
CA PHE A 39 11.21 -1.06 -18.79
C PHE A 39 10.84 -1.54 -17.38
N LEU A 40 10.83 -2.85 -17.16
CA LEU A 40 10.53 -3.45 -15.85
C LEU A 40 11.52 -2.97 -14.78
N ASP A 41 12.82 -3.01 -15.07
CA ASP A 41 13.86 -2.56 -14.14
C ASP A 41 13.73 -1.07 -13.80
N SER A 42 13.47 -0.24 -14.82
CA SER A 42 13.25 1.20 -14.64
C SER A 42 11.99 1.47 -13.80
N ALA A 43 10.89 0.78 -14.09
CA ALA A 43 9.64 0.91 -13.35
C ALA A 43 9.81 0.50 -11.88
N VAL A 44 10.45 -0.64 -11.60
CA VAL A 44 10.72 -1.10 -10.23
C VAL A 44 11.58 -0.07 -9.48
N SER A 45 12.69 0.38 -10.09
CA SER A 45 13.58 1.37 -9.49
C SER A 45 12.86 2.69 -9.18
N TYR A 46 12.05 3.17 -10.11
CA TYR A 46 11.28 4.39 -9.96
C TYR A 46 10.25 4.28 -8.82
N ASN A 47 9.47 3.20 -8.79
CA ASN A 47 8.48 2.96 -7.73
C ASN A 47 9.15 2.85 -6.36
N ASN A 48 10.23 2.08 -6.24
CA ASN A 48 10.99 1.97 -4.99
C ASN A 48 11.50 3.34 -4.50
N ARG A 49 11.95 4.19 -5.42
CA ARG A 49 12.41 5.53 -5.08
C ARG A 49 11.28 6.42 -4.58
N ILE A 50 10.11 6.39 -5.23
CA ILE A 50 8.93 7.15 -4.78
C ILE A 50 8.49 6.67 -3.40
N LEU A 51 8.36 5.36 -3.22
CA LEU A 51 7.96 4.76 -1.94
C LEU A 51 8.94 5.15 -0.83
N PHE A 52 10.24 5.07 -1.09
CA PHE A 52 11.27 5.51 -0.16
C PHE A 52 11.10 6.98 0.21
N ILE A 53 10.92 7.88 -0.76
CA ILE A 53 10.74 9.31 -0.49
C ILE A 53 9.48 9.53 0.36
N ALA A 54 8.35 8.93 -0.01
CA ALA A 54 7.09 9.04 0.72
C ALA A 54 7.26 8.60 2.19
N ARG A 55 7.91 7.45 2.42
CA ARG A 55 8.22 6.96 3.77
C ARG A 55 9.06 7.97 4.56
N GLN A 56 10.17 8.42 3.97
CA GLN A 56 11.10 9.34 4.64
C GLN A 56 10.44 10.68 4.96
N THR A 57 9.65 11.22 4.06
CA THR A 57 8.97 12.51 4.29
C THR A 57 7.93 12.40 5.38
N THR A 58 7.18 11.29 5.43
CA THR A 58 6.10 11.14 6.41
C THR A 58 6.66 10.89 7.82
N VAL A 59 7.62 9.97 7.96
CA VAL A 59 8.19 9.61 9.27
C VAL A 59 9.04 10.75 9.83
N THR A 60 10.00 11.27 9.06
CA THR A 60 10.96 12.27 9.58
C THR A 60 10.30 13.57 10.02
N ASN A 61 9.17 13.94 9.41
CA ASN A 61 8.44 15.16 9.75
C ASN A 61 7.28 14.92 10.73
N GLY A 62 7.08 13.69 11.20
CA GLY A 62 5.92 13.36 12.03
C GLY A 62 4.58 13.65 11.33
N LEU A 63 4.51 13.51 10.01
CA LEU A 63 3.25 13.72 9.30
C LEU A 63 2.32 12.54 9.60
N ILE A 64 1.11 12.88 10.03
CA ILE A 64 0.09 11.89 10.37
C ILE A 64 -0.46 11.29 9.08
N SER A 65 -0.37 9.97 8.96
CA SER A 65 -1.01 9.22 7.88
C SER A 65 -2.52 9.40 7.93
N SER A 66 -3.22 9.17 6.82
CA SER A 66 -4.68 9.35 6.76
C SER A 66 -5.44 8.53 7.80
N LEU A 67 -4.92 7.37 8.20
CA LEU A 67 -5.50 6.49 9.21
C LEU A 67 -4.91 6.70 10.61
N GLY A 68 -3.95 7.62 10.79
CA GLY A 68 -3.30 7.87 12.07
C GLY A 68 -2.53 6.66 12.61
N THR A 69 -2.09 5.74 11.74
CA THR A 69 -1.41 4.48 12.13
C THR A 69 0.04 4.70 12.55
N ASN A 70 0.69 5.74 12.05
CA ASN A 70 2.06 6.11 12.42
C ASN A 70 2.15 7.08 13.60
N TYR A 71 1.38 8.16 13.56
CA TYR A 71 1.39 9.21 14.58
C TYR A 71 -0.03 9.62 14.91
N TYR A 72 -0.22 10.10 16.13
CA TYR A 72 -1.47 10.67 16.61
C TYR A 72 -1.20 11.98 17.37
N LEU A 73 -2.26 12.78 17.51
CA LEU A 73 -2.18 14.06 18.20
C LEU A 73 -2.62 13.89 19.65
N VAL A 74 -1.87 14.50 20.57
CA VAL A 74 -2.27 14.63 21.98
C VAL A 74 -2.23 16.10 22.40
N SER A 75 -3.22 16.52 23.17
CA SER A 75 -3.19 17.79 23.90
C SER A 75 -2.48 17.57 25.22
N ALA A 76 -1.52 18.43 25.57
CA ALA A 76 -1.11 18.51 26.97
C ALA A 76 -2.05 19.46 27.70
N ASP A 77 -2.82 18.91 28.63
CA ASP A 77 -3.55 19.72 29.60
C ASP A 77 -2.57 20.05 30.73
N ASP A 78 -2.17 21.32 30.83
CA ASP A 78 -1.43 21.80 31.99
C ASP A 78 -2.41 21.88 33.18
N GLU A 79 -2.08 21.23 34.31
CA GLU A 79 -2.91 21.26 35.53
C GLU A 79 -3.13 22.70 36.06
N THR A 80 -2.33 23.66 35.59
CA THR A 80 -2.54 25.09 35.78
C THR A 80 -3.34 25.65 34.60
N GLN A 81 -4.61 26.01 34.83
CA GLN A 81 -5.62 26.52 33.88
C GLN A 81 -5.27 27.83 33.12
N LEU A 82 -4.04 27.98 32.61
CA LEU A 82 -3.59 29.10 31.80
C LEU A 82 -3.20 28.56 30.43
N ILE A 83 -4.24 28.31 29.63
CA ILE A 83 -4.26 28.16 28.17
C ILE A 83 -2.86 28.11 27.52
N THR A 84 -2.29 26.92 27.44
CA THR A 84 -1.44 26.54 26.32
C THR A 84 -1.85 25.16 25.85
N GLY A 85 -2.89 25.08 25.03
CA GLY A 85 -3.26 23.87 24.29
C GLY A 85 -2.17 23.51 23.28
N ARG A 86 -1.05 22.99 23.77
CA ARG A 86 0.04 22.50 22.95
C ARG A 86 -0.36 21.14 22.39
N LEU A 87 -0.31 21.06 21.07
CA LEU A 87 -0.56 19.84 20.35
C LEU A 87 0.78 19.14 20.11
N TYR A 88 0.90 17.91 20.57
CA TYR A 88 2.07 17.08 20.34
C TYR A 88 1.73 16.00 19.34
N VAL A 89 2.67 15.73 18.45
CA VAL A 89 2.65 14.57 17.58
C VAL A 89 3.40 13.45 18.28
N VAL A 90 2.73 12.34 18.55
CA VAL A 90 3.30 11.18 19.24
C VAL A 90 3.26 9.99 18.29
N ALA A 91 4.37 9.24 18.22
CA ALA A 91 4.42 8.02 17.43
C ALA A 91 3.56 6.94 18.08
N ASN A 92 2.85 6.17 17.26
CA ASN A 92 2.21 4.95 17.74
C ASN A 92 3.27 3.92 18.12
N THR A 93 2.99 3.22 19.20
CA THR A 93 3.75 2.05 19.64
C THR A 93 2.79 0.88 19.80
N PHE A 94 3.08 -0.22 19.09
CA PHE A 94 2.26 -1.44 19.13
C PHE A 94 2.64 -2.33 20.32
N LYS A 95 1.85 -3.39 20.55
CA LYS A 95 1.95 -4.24 21.76
C LYS A 95 3.28 -4.99 21.90
N ASP A 96 3.99 -5.20 20.81
CA ASP A 96 5.32 -5.81 20.73
C ASP A 96 6.46 -4.83 21.02
N GLY A 97 6.15 -3.55 21.29
CA GLY A 97 7.13 -2.48 21.47
C GLY A 97 7.58 -1.86 20.16
N CYS A 98 7.00 -2.26 19.02
CA CYS A 98 7.33 -1.68 17.73
C CYS A 98 6.78 -0.24 17.66
N SER A 99 7.69 0.74 17.56
CA SER A 99 7.36 2.16 17.55
C SER A 99 7.60 2.78 16.19
N CYS A 100 6.61 3.49 15.66
CA CYS A 100 6.70 4.18 14.38
C CYS A 100 7.70 5.35 14.35
N SER A 101 8.30 5.72 15.49
CA SER A 101 9.42 6.67 15.57
C SER A 101 10.74 6.08 15.09
N ASP A 102 10.99 4.82 15.42
CA ASP A 102 12.31 4.18 15.32
C ASP A 102 12.29 3.00 14.35
N ASP A 103 11.20 2.23 14.37
CA ASP A 103 10.93 1.15 13.44
C ASP A 103 9.82 1.55 12.47
N ARG A 104 10.13 1.45 11.18
CA ARG A 104 9.23 1.88 10.10
C ARG A 104 8.41 0.72 9.55
N GLN A 105 8.67 -0.48 10.04
CA GLN A 105 8.04 -1.72 9.60
C GLN A 105 7.55 -2.47 10.83
N CYS A 106 6.37 -2.07 11.28
CA CYS A 106 5.61 -2.68 12.35
C CYS A 106 4.35 -3.35 11.78
N PRO A 107 4.47 -4.46 11.03
CA PRO A 107 3.32 -5.12 10.44
C PRO A 107 2.42 -5.72 11.52
N GLN A 108 1.15 -5.35 11.51
CA GLN A 108 0.12 -5.82 12.42
C GLN A 108 -1.05 -6.40 11.61
N SER A 109 -1.60 -7.53 12.07
CA SER A 109 -2.80 -8.08 11.46
C SER A 109 -4.00 -7.15 11.67
N VAL A 110 -4.80 -6.97 10.62
CA VAL A 110 -6.06 -6.21 10.75
C VAL A 110 -7.07 -7.06 11.51
N VAL A 111 -7.64 -6.48 12.58
CA VAL A 111 -8.64 -7.14 13.42
C VAL A 111 -9.93 -6.35 13.46
N LEU A 112 -11.05 -7.07 13.40
CA LEU A 112 -12.37 -6.55 13.70
C LEU A 112 -12.66 -6.82 15.18
N PHE A 113 -12.96 -5.76 15.92
CA PHE A 113 -13.41 -5.86 17.29
C PHE A 113 -14.93 -6.03 17.33
N GLY A 114 -15.40 -6.89 18.23
CA GLY A 114 -16.84 -7.00 18.51
C GLY A 114 -17.39 -5.75 19.20
N ASN A 115 -18.71 -5.70 19.40
CA ASN A 115 -19.42 -4.53 19.97
C ASN A 115 -18.87 -3.99 21.30
N ASN A 116 -18.15 -4.82 22.06
CA ASN A 116 -17.56 -4.44 23.35
C ASN A 116 -16.15 -3.80 23.21
N GLY A 117 -15.65 -3.61 21.98
CA GLY A 117 -14.37 -2.93 21.64
C GLY A 117 -13.09 -3.64 22.10
N THR A 118 -13.21 -4.74 22.85
CA THR A 118 -12.11 -5.39 23.57
C THR A 118 -11.88 -6.83 23.12
N SER A 119 -12.92 -7.52 22.64
CA SER A 119 -12.83 -8.87 22.09
C SER A 119 -12.57 -8.81 20.59
N ILE A 120 -11.49 -9.45 20.15
CA ILE A 120 -11.24 -9.70 18.72
C ILE A 120 -12.35 -10.63 18.22
N GLN A 121 -13.17 -10.15 17.29
CA GLN A 121 -14.23 -10.91 16.65
C GLN A 121 -13.68 -11.70 15.47
N THR A 122 -12.79 -11.10 14.67
CA THR A 122 -12.17 -11.76 13.52
C THR A 122 -10.87 -11.06 13.14
N ILE A 123 -9.89 -11.84 12.69
CA ILE A 123 -8.69 -11.34 12.00
C ILE A 123 -8.98 -11.41 10.50
N ILE A 124 -8.75 -10.31 9.78
CA ILE A 124 -8.97 -10.30 8.32
C ILE A 124 -7.80 -11.00 7.62
N PRO A 125 -8.03 -12.15 6.95
CA PRO A 125 -6.95 -12.90 6.33
C PRO A 125 -6.23 -12.08 5.25
N GLY A 126 -4.90 -12.14 5.28
CA GLY A 126 -4.06 -11.48 4.29
C GLY A 126 -4.06 -9.95 4.30
N MET A 127 -4.73 -9.31 5.27
CA MET A 127 -4.70 -7.85 5.44
C MET A 127 -3.81 -7.48 6.63
N ILE A 128 -2.78 -6.71 6.31
CA ILE A 128 -1.79 -6.20 7.25
C ILE A 128 -1.85 -4.67 7.20
N PHE A 129 -1.81 -4.04 8.37
CA PHE A 129 -1.53 -2.62 8.48
C PHE A 129 -0.17 -2.43 9.13
N ASP A 130 0.44 -1.28 8.89
CA ASP A 130 1.75 -0.92 9.41
C ASP A 130 1.71 0.57 9.80
N CYS A 131 2.80 1.12 10.34
CA CYS A 131 2.99 2.56 10.55
C CYS A 131 2.52 3.35 9.34
N LEU A 132 2.90 2.94 8.14
CA LEU A 132 2.42 3.51 6.88
C LEU A 132 1.49 2.54 6.16
N LEU A 133 0.38 3.07 5.64
CA LEU A 133 -0.59 2.29 4.87
C LEU A 133 0.07 1.57 3.68
N LEU A 134 0.98 2.24 2.98
CA LEU A 134 1.71 1.65 1.85
C LEU A 134 2.52 0.43 2.28
N ASP A 135 3.09 0.45 3.47
CA ASP A 135 3.95 -0.62 3.96
C ASP A 135 3.12 -1.84 4.30
N GLY A 136 1.99 -1.64 4.99
CA GLY A 136 1.00 -2.69 5.25
C GLY A 136 0.44 -3.30 3.96
N VAL A 137 0.12 -2.49 2.95
CA VAL A 137 -0.39 -2.98 1.65
C VAL A 137 0.65 -3.84 0.93
N LEU A 138 1.92 -3.43 0.93
CA LEU A 138 2.99 -4.18 0.25
C LEU A 138 3.28 -5.54 0.87
N VAL A 139 3.07 -5.71 2.17
CA VAL A 139 3.22 -7.02 2.83
C VAL A 139 1.93 -7.83 2.89
N SER A 140 0.78 -7.23 2.56
CA SER A 140 -0.51 -7.91 2.55
C SER A 140 -0.63 -8.88 1.36
N SER A 141 -1.19 -10.07 1.58
CA SER A 141 -1.58 -10.97 0.48
C SER A 141 -2.90 -10.53 -0.17
N LEU A 142 -3.69 -9.71 0.53
CA LEU A 142 -5.00 -9.19 0.08
C LEU A 142 -6.00 -10.32 -0.29
N GLU A 143 -5.80 -11.52 0.26
CA GLU A 143 -6.59 -12.71 -0.06
C GLU A 143 -8.08 -12.57 0.30
N CYS A 144 -8.40 -11.78 1.33
CA CYS A 144 -9.78 -11.45 1.69
C CYS A 144 -10.58 -10.86 0.51
N PHE A 145 -9.93 -10.11 -0.40
CA PHE A 145 -10.62 -9.53 -1.56
C PHE A 145 -11.05 -10.56 -2.59
N TYR A 146 -10.52 -11.79 -2.53
CA TYR A 146 -10.89 -12.89 -3.42
C TYR A 146 -11.89 -13.87 -2.79
N ASP A 147 -12.07 -13.80 -1.47
CA ASP A 147 -12.94 -14.69 -0.71
C ASP A 147 -14.34 -14.08 -0.50
N SER A 148 -15.37 -14.81 -0.91
CA SER A 148 -16.75 -14.33 -0.84
C SER A 148 -17.26 -14.16 0.59
N GLN A 149 -16.81 -15.01 1.52
CA GLN A 149 -17.21 -14.95 2.92
C GLN A 149 -16.54 -13.75 3.61
N CYS A 150 -15.27 -13.50 3.30
CA CYS A 150 -14.52 -12.37 3.83
C CYS A 150 -15.08 -11.03 3.33
N ILE A 151 -15.40 -10.91 2.03
CA ILE A 151 -16.08 -9.73 1.49
C ILE A 151 -17.43 -9.52 2.19
N SER A 152 -18.24 -10.58 2.33
CA SER A 152 -19.54 -10.47 3.00
C SER A 152 -19.39 -9.98 4.44
N LEU A 153 -18.41 -10.53 5.17
CA LEU A 153 -18.09 -10.08 6.54
C LEU A 153 -17.73 -8.59 6.59
N LEU A 154 -16.88 -8.12 5.68
CA LEU A 154 -16.49 -6.71 5.63
C LEU A 154 -17.71 -5.82 5.33
N GLN A 155 -18.56 -6.22 4.39
CA GLN A 155 -19.75 -5.46 4.04
C GLN A 155 -20.75 -5.36 5.19
N ASP A 156 -20.97 -6.46 5.91
CA ASP A 156 -21.84 -6.49 7.08
C ASP A 156 -21.27 -5.63 8.20
N THR A 157 -19.95 -5.72 8.45
CA THR A 157 -19.26 -4.96 9.51
C THR A 157 -19.30 -3.45 9.26
N PHE A 158 -19.11 -3.02 8.01
CA PHE A 158 -19.09 -1.61 7.63
C PHE A 158 -20.45 -1.09 7.15
N MET A 159 -21.51 -1.89 7.24
CA MET A 159 -22.87 -1.55 6.81
C MET A 159 -22.89 -0.97 5.39
N MET A 160 -22.19 -1.62 4.46
CA MET A 160 -22.07 -1.14 3.10
C MET A 160 -23.39 -1.30 2.33
N ASP A 161 -23.94 -0.18 1.83
CA ASP A 161 -25.15 -0.20 1.01
C ASP A 161 -24.95 -0.88 -0.35
N THR A 162 -23.71 -0.87 -0.86
CA THR A 162 -23.36 -1.44 -2.16
C THR A 162 -22.81 -2.86 -2.03
N LYS A 163 -23.38 -3.78 -2.82
CA LYS A 163 -22.89 -5.14 -2.90
C LYS A 163 -21.60 -5.24 -3.71
N VAL A 164 -20.46 -5.29 -3.03
CA VAL A 164 -19.16 -5.61 -3.58
C VAL A 164 -19.09 -7.11 -3.86
N LYS A 165 -18.64 -7.47 -5.06
CA LYS A 165 -18.37 -8.88 -5.41
C LYS A 165 -16.89 -9.17 -5.14
N PRO A 166 -16.54 -10.39 -4.71
CA PRO A 166 -15.14 -10.78 -4.60
C PRO A 166 -14.46 -10.67 -5.96
N LEU A 167 -13.16 -10.36 -5.95
CA LEU A 167 -12.36 -10.24 -7.16
C LEU A 167 -12.33 -11.55 -7.94
N SER A 168 -12.44 -12.70 -7.28
CA SER A 168 -12.58 -14.02 -7.93
C SER A 168 -13.79 -14.12 -8.87
N ALA A 169 -14.85 -13.33 -8.63
CA ALA A 169 -16.03 -13.27 -9.50
C ALA A 169 -15.86 -12.29 -10.69
N LEU A 170 -14.80 -11.48 -10.69
CA LEU A 170 -14.53 -10.41 -11.66
C LEU A 170 -13.21 -10.62 -12.43
N SER A 171 -12.25 -11.35 -11.87
CA SER A 171 -10.87 -11.42 -12.35
C SER A 171 -10.60 -12.65 -13.22
N ARG A 172 -9.67 -12.47 -14.18
CA ARG A 172 -8.91 -13.54 -14.85
C ARG A 172 -7.60 -13.86 -14.09
N PHE A 173 -7.41 -13.31 -12.90
CA PHE A 173 -6.17 -13.37 -12.13
C PHE A 173 -6.36 -14.24 -10.89
N LEU A 174 -5.41 -15.15 -10.67
CA LEU A 174 -5.44 -16.14 -9.59
C LEU A 174 -5.24 -15.47 -8.21
N PRO A 175 -5.90 -15.97 -7.16
CA PRO A 175 -5.55 -15.60 -5.78
C PRO A 175 -4.10 -16.03 -5.48
N ASN A 176 -3.38 -15.25 -4.67
CA ASN A 176 -1.94 -15.38 -4.28
C ASN A 176 -0.87 -14.73 -5.16
N VAL A 177 -1.18 -13.65 -5.87
CA VAL A 177 -0.12 -12.73 -6.34
C VAL A 177 0.10 -11.67 -5.26
N THR A 178 1.18 -11.82 -4.49
CA THR A 178 1.75 -10.71 -3.71
C THR A 178 2.08 -9.56 -4.67
N ILE A 179 1.76 -8.32 -4.28
CA ILE A 179 2.13 -7.11 -5.02
C ILE A 179 3.64 -6.89 -4.93
#